data_AF-A0A484ZAF7-F1
#
_entry.id   AF-A0A484ZAF7-F1
#
_cell.length_a   1.000
_cell.length_b   1.000
_cell.length_c   1.000
_cell.angle_alpha   90.00
_cell.angle_beta   90.00
_cell.angle_gamma   90.00
#
_symmetry.space_group_name_H-M   'P 1'
#
loop_
_entity.id
_entity.type
_entity.pdbx_description
1 polymer ?
#
loop_
_entity_poly.entity_id
_entity_poly.type
_entity_poly.pdbx_seq_one_letter_code
_entity_poly.pdbx_strand_id
1 'polypeptide(L)'
;MKKTTLLLSALTVSLGLTFSSVPAANAALPVTVAGEQVPSLAPMLEKVLPAVVSVYVEGTQVQRQRLPEEFKFFFGPNAPTEQQSTRPFEGLGSGVIINAEKGYVVTNNHVINNADKIRVQLNNGREYQAKLLGRDEQSDIALLQLIDANPKDLTAIKMTDSDKLRVGDFAVAVGNRLAWVKQPLQVLSLRWVAVA
;
A
#
# COMPACT_ATOMS: atom_id res chain seq x y z
N MET A 1 -70.46 -24.54 -28.74
CA MET A 1 -69.29 -23.95 -29.45
C MET A 1 -68.73 -22.70 -28.75
N LYS A 2 -68.64 -22.63 -27.40
CA LYS A 2 -68.20 -21.43 -26.66
C LYS A 2 -66.97 -21.63 -25.74
N LYS A 3 -66.44 -22.85 -25.63
CA LYS A 3 -65.32 -23.17 -24.71
C LYS A 3 -63.93 -23.04 -25.35
N THR A 4 -63.83 -23.12 -26.67
CA THR A 4 -62.57 -23.02 -27.42
C THR A 4 -62.04 -21.59 -27.52
N THR A 5 -62.92 -20.58 -27.54
CA THR A 5 -62.53 -19.15 -27.58
C THR A 5 -61.99 -18.61 -26.25
N LEU A 6 -62.33 -19.25 -25.12
CA LEU A 6 -61.81 -18.89 -23.79
C LEU A 6 -60.39 -19.42 -23.56
N LEU A 7 -60.03 -20.56 -24.13
CA LEU A 7 -58.68 -21.13 -24.01
C LEU A 7 -57.65 -20.37 -24.88
N LEU A 8 -58.08 -19.81 -26.01
CA LEU A 8 -57.20 -19.09 -26.92
C LEU A 8 -56.82 -17.69 -26.39
N SER A 9 -57.68 -17.06 -25.58
CA SER A 9 -57.41 -15.76 -24.95
C SER A 9 -56.55 -15.88 -23.68
N ALA A 10 -56.63 -16.99 -22.95
CA ALA A 10 -55.75 -17.26 -21.81
C ALA A 10 -54.29 -17.49 -22.25
N LEU A 11 -54.07 -18.07 -23.43
CA LEU A 11 -52.74 -18.35 -23.97
C LEU A 11 -52.02 -17.09 -24.48
N THR A 12 -52.75 -16.10 -24.98
CA THR A 12 -52.17 -14.82 -25.44
C THR A 12 -51.79 -13.90 -24.28
N VAL A 13 -52.50 -13.94 -23.15
CA VAL A 13 -52.12 -13.18 -21.94
C VAL A 13 -50.89 -13.79 -21.25
N SER A 14 -50.72 -15.12 -21.29
CA SER A 14 -49.57 -15.79 -20.68
C SER A 14 -48.28 -15.67 -21.49
N LEU A 15 -48.35 -15.45 -22.82
CA LEU A 15 -47.17 -15.14 -23.64
C LEU A 15 -46.72 -13.67 -23.55
N GLY A 16 -47.58 -12.75 -23.12
CA GLY A 16 -47.24 -11.33 -22.99
C GLY A 16 -46.38 -10.99 -21.76
N LEU A 17 -46.37 -11.86 -20.75
CA LEU A 17 -45.69 -11.63 -19.47
C LEU A 17 -44.23 -12.12 -19.43
N THR A 18 -43.76 -12.84 -20.46
CA THR A 18 -42.39 -13.40 -20.47
C THR A 18 -41.35 -12.51 -21.18
N PHE A 19 -41.75 -11.36 -21.72
CA PHE A 19 -40.86 -10.43 -22.44
C PHE A 19 -40.58 -9.10 -21.73
N SER A 20 -40.99 -8.95 -20.47
CA SER A 20 -40.59 -7.82 -19.65
C SER A 20 -39.13 -8.00 -19.22
N SER A 21 -38.20 -7.54 -20.06
CA SER A 21 -36.81 -7.36 -19.65
C SER A 21 -36.79 -6.39 -18.47
N VAL A 22 -36.55 -6.91 -17.27
CA VAL A 22 -36.31 -6.06 -16.10
C VAL A 22 -34.99 -5.34 -16.40
N PRO A 23 -34.96 -4.00 -16.52
CA PRO A 23 -33.70 -3.32 -16.67
C PRO A 23 -32.87 -3.61 -15.41
N ALA A 24 -31.70 -4.22 -15.60
CA ALA A 24 -30.74 -4.37 -14.52
C ALA A 24 -30.40 -2.97 -14.02
N ALA A 25 -30.84 -2.65 -12.80
CA ALA A 25 -30.49 -1.40 -12.15
C ALA A 25 -29.00 -1.46 -11.81
N ASN A 26 -28.16 -0.97 -12.72
CA ASN A 26 -26.75 -0.77 -12.46
C ASN A 26 -26.62 0.39 -11.48
N ALA A 27 -26.36 0.09 -10.21
CA ALA A 27 -25.95 1.07 -9.21
C ALA A 27 -24.50 1.51 -9.48
N ALA A 28 -24.28 2.17 -10.62
CA ALA A 28 -23.04 2.87 -10.91
C ALA A 28 -23.16 4.31 -10.39
N LEU A 29 -22.13 4.80 -9.72
CA LEU A 29 -22.04 6.20 -9.37
C LEU A 29 -22.08 7.03 -10.67
N PRO A 30 -22.82 8.15 -10.72
CA PRO A 30 -22.85 9.00 -11.90
C PRO A 30 -21.44 9.53 -12.19
N VAL A 31 -20.88 9.16 -13.34
CA VAL A 31 -19.56 9.61 -13.82
C VAL A 31 -19.62 11.08 -14.31
N THR A 32 -20.81 11.67 -14.31
CA THR A 32 -21.05 13.07 -14.66
C THR A 32 -21.99 13.71 -13.63
N VAL A 33 -21.60 14.88 -13.13
CA VAL A 33 -22.46 15.74 -12.31
C VAL A 33 -22.71 17.00 -13.14
N ALA A 34 -23.96 17.32 -13.42
CA ALA A 34 -24.35 18.49 -14.24
C ALA A 34 -23.67 18.56 -15.64
N GLY A 35 -23.35 17.41 -16.26
CA GLY A 35 -22.76 17.35 -17.60
C GLY A 35 -21.24 17.53 -17.66
N GLU A 36 -20.58 17.79 -16.54
CA GLU A 36 -19.11 17.75 -16.43
C GLU A 36 -18.64 16.40 -15.89
N GLN A 37 -17.53 15.90 -16.46
CA GLN A 37 -16.84 14.73 -15.92
C GLN A 37 -16.36 15.06 -14.51
N VAL A 38 -16.60 14.16 -13.55
CA VAL A 38 -16.09 14.33 -12.18
C VAL A 38 -14.56 14.47 -12.24
N PRO A 39 -13.97 15.52 -11.63
CA PRO A 39 -12.52 15.70 -11.61
C PRO A 39 -11.82 14.47 -11.02
N SER A 40 -10.81 13.95 -11.72
CA SER A 40 -10.05 12.77 -11.30
C SER A 40 -8.62 13.12 -10.94
N LEU A 41 -8.11 12.51 -9.87
CA LEU A 41 -6.70 12.58 -9.47
C LEU A 41 -5.81 11.63 -10.28
N ALA A 42 -6.38 10.76 -11.11
CA ALA A 42 -5.63 9.76 -11.88
C ALA A 42 -4.49 10.35 -12.73
N PRO A 43 -4.67 11.46 -13.49
CA PRO A 43 -3.59 12.02 -14.29
C PRO A 43 -2.40 12.55 -13.47
N MET A 44 -2.64 12.95 -12.22
CA MET A 44 -1.58 13.35 -11.28
C MET A 44 -0.87 12.10 -10.74
N LEU A 45 -1.64 11.09 -10.34
CA LEU A 45 -1.09 9.84 -9.80
C LEU A 45 -0.25 9.06 -10.81
N GLU A 46 -0.61 9.06 -12.09
CA GLU A 46 0.18 8.45 -13.17
C GLU A 46 1.62 9.00 -13.23
N LYS A 47 1.81 10.27 -12.86
CA LYS A 47 3.12 10.94 -12.83
C LYS A 47 3.86 10.73 -11.51
N VAL A 48 3.14 10.54 -10.41
CA VAL A 48 3.70 10.45 -9.05
C VAL A 48 4.05 9.01 -8.65
N LEU A 49 3.21 8.03 -9.02
CA LEU A 49 3.37 6.63 -8.65
C LEU A 49 4.74 6.02 -9.03
N PRO A 50 5.35 6.34 -10.19
CA PRO A 50 6.69 5.84 -10.52
C PRO A 50 7.81 6.29 -9.56
N ALA A 51 7.60 7.38 -8.82
CA ALA A 51 8.56 7.85 -7.82
C ALA A 51 8.41 7.18 -6.45
N VAL A 52 7.29 6.50 -6.20
CA VAL A 52 7.04 5.78 -4.95
C VAL A 52 7.50 4.34 -5.12
N VAL A 53 8.14 3.79 -4.09
CA VAL A 53 8.77 2.47 -4.11
C VAL A 53 8.39 1.67 -2.87
N SER A 54 8.46 0.35 -2.96
CA SER A 54 8.36 -0.54 -1.80
C SER A 54 9.75 -0.86 -1.27
N VAL A 55 9.94 -0.79 0.04
CA VAL A 55 11.21 -1.10 0.71
C VAL A 55 11.02 -2.41 1.47
N TYR A 56 11.77 -3.43 1.09
CA TYR A 56 11.81 -4.73 1.75
C TYR A 56 13.10 -4.82 2.54
N VAL A 57 13.00 -5.25 3.78
CA VAL A 57 14.16 -5.46 4.64
C VAL A 57 14.16 -6.88 5.17
N GLU A 58 15.35 -7.45 5.23
CA GLU A 58 15.62 -8.71 5.91
C GLU A 58 16.71 -8.42 6.92
N GLY A 59 16.53 -8.90 8.14
CA GLY A 59 17.49 -8.69 9.19
C GLY A 59 17.41 -9.74 10.27
N THR A 60 18.22 -9.53 11.29
CA THR A 60 18.37 -10.48 12.36
C THR A 60 18.14 -9.80 13.70
N GLN A 61 17.13 -10.26 14.46
CA GLN A 61 16.81 -9.70 15.76
C GLN A 61 17.21 -10.66 16.88
N VAL A 62 17.99 -10.16 17.83
CA VAL A 62 18.31 -10.89 19.05
C VAL A 62 17.14 -10.77 20.02
N GLN A 63 16.40 -11.86 20.20
CA GLN A 63 15.35 -11.96 21.19
C GLN A 63 15.95 -12.53 22.48
N ARG A 64 15.96 -11.71 23.55
CA ARG A 64 16.26 -12.17 24.91
C ARG A 64 14.97 -12.68 25.53
N GLN A 65 14.85 -13.99 25.66
CA GLN A 65 13.77 -14.59 26.41
C GLN A 65 14.27 -14.86 27.83
N ARG A 66 13.78 -14.07 28.78
CA ARG A 66 13.97 -14.33 30.21
C ARG A 66 12.98 -15.39 30.63
N LEU A 67 13.47 -16.44 31.28
CA LEU A 67 12.59 -17.42 31.90
C LEU A 67 11.83 -16.74 33.06
N PRO A 68 10.49 -16.82 33.08
CA PRO A 68 9.71 -16.32 34.22
C PRO A 68 10.15 -17.02 35.52
N GLU A 69 10.14 -16.28 36.63
CA GLU A 69 10.65 -16.74 37.94
C GLU A 69 9.97 -18.05 38.40
N GLU A 70 8.70 -18.23 38.05
CA GLU A 70 7.88 -19.39 38.39
C GLU A 70 8.43 -20.68 37.78
N PHE A 71 9.12 -20.59 36.64
CA PHE A 71 9.72 -21.73 35.96
C PHE A 71 11.10 -22.10 36.53
N LYS A 72 11.81 -21.18 37.19
CA LYS A 72 13.13 -21.45 37.80
C LYS A 72 13.05 -22.55 38.86
N PHE A 73 11.92 -22.66 39.56
CA PHE A 73 11.65 -23.70 40.54
C PHE A 73 11.67 -25.11 39.93
N PHE A 74 11.25 -25.27 38.67
CA PHE A 74 11.21 -26.56 37.98
C PHE A 74 12.56 -26.98 37.38
N PHE A 75 13.41 -26.03 37.00
CA PHE A 75 14.69 -26.29 36.31
C PHE A 75 15.93 -26.19 37.23
N GLY A 76 15.76 -25.76 38.49
CA GLY A 76 16.82 -25.70 39.50
C GLY A 76 17.73 -24.46 39.39
N PRO A 77 18.63 -24.24 40.39
CA PRO A 77 19.46 -23.02 40.48
C PRO A 77 20.51 -22.87 39.37
N ASN A 78 20.74 -23.91 38.56
CA ASN A 78 21.66 -23.88 37.41
C ASN A 78 20.95 -23.67 36.06
N ALA A 79 19.65 -23.37 36.06
CA ALA A 79 18.90 -23.12 34.83
C ALA A 79 19.38 -21.83 34.14
N PRO A 80 19.62 -21.86 32.81
CA PRO A 80 20.01 -20.66 32.07
C PRO A 80 18.91 -19.60 32.17
N THR A 81 19.18 -18.53 32.92
CA THR A 81 18.20 -17.48 33.25
C THR A 81 17.86 -16.59 32.04
N GLU A 82 18.75 -16.53 31.06
CA GLU A 82 18.56 -15.81 29.81
C GLU A 82 18.90 -16.71 28.62
N GLN A 83 17.92 -16.97 27.77
CA GLN A 83 18.15 -17.59 26.47
C GLN A 83 18.14 -16.49 25.42
N GLN A 84 19.30 -16.26 24.79
CA GLN A 84 19.41 -15.41 23.62
C GLN A 84 19.12 -16.25 22.39
N SER A 85 18.03 -15.94 21.69
CA SER A 85 17.70 -16.54 20.40
C SER A 85 17.77 -15.47 19.33
N THR A 86 18.60 -15.72 18.33
CA THR A 86 18.70 -14.91 17.13
C THR A 86 17.63 -15.37 16.15
N ARG A 87 16.67 -14.52 15.80
CA ARG A 87 15.61 -14.85 14.86
C ARG A 87 15.70 -13.95 13.63
N PRO A 88 15.58 -14.51 12.40
CA PRO A 88 15.42 -13.69 11.23
C PRO A 88 14.08 -12.94 11.33
N PHE A 89 14.05 -11.71 10.83
CA PHE A 89 12.84 -10.95 10.63
C PHE A 89 12.81 -10.37 9.21
N GLU A 90 11.58 -10.13 8.75
CA GLU A 90 11.33 -9.44 7.49
C GLU A 90 10.49 -8.19 7.80
N GLY A 91 10.75 -7.12 7.07
CA GLY A 91 10.02 -5.88 7.17
C GLY A 91 9.64 -5.36 5.79
N LEU A 92 8.52 -4.64 5.75
CA LEU A 92 8.03 -3.96 4.55
C LEU A 92 7.71 -2.52 4.91
N GLY A 93 8.14 -1.60 4.05
CA GLY A 93 7.78 -0.20 4.11
C GLY A 93 7.65 0.41 2.72
N SER A 94 7.52 1.73 2.70
CA SER A 94 7.47 2.53 1.47
C SER A 94 8.64 3.51 1.47
N GLY A 95 9.03 3.94 0.27
CA GLY A 95 10.01 5.00 0.09
C GLY A 95 9.66 5.87 -1.10
N VAL A 96 10.37 6.97 -1.24
CA VAL A 96 10.20 7.91 -2.36
C VAL A 96 11.56 8.25 -2.96
N ILE A 97 11.66 8.15 -4.29
CA ILE A 97 12.86 8.53 -5.03
C ILE A 97 12.93 10.06 -5.08
N ILE A 98 13.97 10.64 -4.49
CA ILE A 98 14.21 12.09 -4.48
C ILE A 98 15.27 12.52 -5.51
N ASN A 99 16.09 11.58 -6.01
CA ASN A 99 17.08 11.86 -7.03
C ASN A 99 17.28 10.62 -7.93
N ALA A 100 16.92 10.73 -9.20
CA ALA A 100 17.01 9.65 -10.17
C ALA A 100 18.45 9.40 -10.66
N GLU A 101 19.29 10.43 -10.74
CA GLU A 101 20.68 10.30 -11.20
C GLU A 101 21.55 9.52 -10.22
N LYS A 102 21.35 9.76 -8.93
CA LYS A 102 22.11 9.12 -7.85
C LYS A 102 21.40 7.89 -7.25
N GLY A 103 20.14 7.66 -7.64
CA GLY A 103 19.30 6.59 -7.09
C GLY A 103 18.96 6.79 -5.61
N TYR A 104 18.72 8.03 -5.17
CA TYR A 104 18.43 8.31 -3.77
C TYR A 104 16.96 8.11 -3.43
N VAL A 105 16.73 7.36 -2.36
CA VAL A 105 15.40 7.03 -1.85
C VAL A 105 15.32 7.42 -0.38
N VAL A 106 14.28 8.16 -0.02
CA VAL A 106 13.95 8.49 1.37
C VAL A 106 12.91 7.50 1.88
N THR A 107 13.09 7.00 3.10
CA THR A 107 12.16 6.13 3.80
C THR A 107 12.20 6.42 5.31
N ASN A 108 11.39 5.72 6.09
CA ASN A 108 11.43 5.82 7.55
C ASN A 108 12.63 5.05 8.11
N ASN A 109 13.24 5.59 9.16
CA ASN A 109 14.34 4.91 9.86
C ASN A 109 13.87 3.60 10.52
N HIS A 110 12.69 3.59 11.14
CA HIS A 110 12.14 2.39 11.77
C HIS A 110 11.92 1.22 10.79
N VAL A 111 11.72 1.49 9.50
CA VAL A 111 11.58 0.45 8.46
C VAL A 111 12.89 -0.28 8.23
N ILE A 112 14.04 0.41 8.34
CA ILE A 112 15.36 -0.15 8.04
C ILE A 112 16.18 -0.51 9.27
N ASN A 113 15.59 -0.37 10.48
CA ASN A 113 16.27 -0.69 11.72
C ASN A 113 16.61 -2.18 11.81
N ASN A 114 17.87 -2.49 12.15
CA ASN A 114 18.42 -3.85 12.23
C ASN A 114 18.33 -4.65 10.92
N ALA A 115 18.13 -3.98 9.78
CA ALA A 115 18.13 -4.62 8.48
C ALA A 115 19.57 -4.97 8.05
N ASP A 116 19.80 -6.24 7.73
CA ASP A 116 21.06 -6.73 7.16
C ASP A 116 21.06 -6.55 5.63
N LYS A 117 19.90 -6.71 5.00
CA LYS A 117 19.68 -6.55 3.56
C LYS A 117 18.49 -5.65 3.31
N ILE A 118 18.66 -4.74 2.36
CA ILE A 118 17.60 -3.81 1.92
C ILE A 118 17.40 -3.98 0.42
N ARG A 119 16.17 -4.28 0.02
CA ARG A 119 15.74 -4.37 -1.37
C ARG A 119 14.66 -3.34 -1.62
N VAL A 120 14.74 -2.65 -2.75
CA VAL A 120 13.75 -1.66 -3.16
C VAL A 120 13.10 -2.12 -4.45
N GLN A 121 11.77 -2.16 -4.46
CA GLN A 121 10.97 -2.52 -5.62
C GLN A 121 10.27 -1.29 -6.18
N LEU A 122 10.48 -1.01 -7.45
CA LEU A 122 9.78 0.03 -8.19
C LEU A 122 8.33 -0.38 -8.49
N ASN A 123 7.48 0.59 -8.84
CA ASN A 123 6.10 0.33 -9.23
C ASN A 123 5.96 -0.57 -10.48
N ASN A 124 6.98 -0.63 -11.34
CA ASN A 124 7.05 -1.50 -12.52
C ASN A 124 7.49 -2.94 -12.18
N GLY A 125 7.72 -3.25 -10.90
CA GLY A 125 8.10 -4.57 -10.42
C GLY A 125 9.61 -4.85 -10.37
N ARG A 126 10.45 -3.95 -10.89
CA ARG A 126 11.91 -4.12 -10.84
C ARG A 126 12.43 -3.95 -9.42
N GLU A 127 13.33 -4.84 -9.02
CA GLU A 127 13.96 -4.86 -7.70
C GLU A 127 15.43 -4.45 -7.80
N TYR A 128 15.90 -3.65 -6.85
CA TYR A 128 17.28 -3.23 -6.70
C TYR A 128 17.75 -3.49 -5.27
N GLN A 129 19.04 -3.79 -5.11
CA GLN A 129 19.66 -3.71 -3.79
C GLN A 129 19.86 -2.24 -3.42
N ALA A 130 19.74 -1.92 -2.13
CA ALA A 130 19.97 -0.58 -1.64
C ALA A 130 20.98 -0.57 -0.49
N LYS A 131 21.80 0.47 -0.47
CA LYS A 131 22.74 0.75 0.62
C LYS A 131 22.20 1.89 1.47
N LEU A 132 22.30 1.76 2.79
CA LEU A 132 22.07 2.88 3.71
C LEU A 132 23.20 3.90 3.58
N LEU A 133 22.85 5.15 3.24
CA LEU A 133 23.79 6.28 3.23
C LEU A 133 23.81 7.02 4.57
N GLY A 134 22.66 7.14 5.21
CA GLY A 134 22.53 7.82 6.50
C GLY A 134 21.12 7.67 7.06
N ARG A 135 20.98 7.84 8.37
CA ARG A 135 19.71 7.81 9.09
C ARG A 135 19.73 8.82 10.23
N ASP A 136 18.56 9.36 10.53
CA ASP A 136 18.28 10.19 11.70
C ASP A 136 17.17 9.53 12.52
N GLU A 137 17.50 9.16 13.75
CA GLU A 137 16.57 8.50 14.67
C GLU A 137 15.57 9.49 15.28
N GLN A 138 15.92 10.79 15.38
CA GLN A 138 15.03 11.80 15.97
C GLN A 138 13.87 12.15 15.04
N SER A 139 14.15 12.33 13.74
CA SER A 139 13.12 12.60 12.74
C SER A 139 12.50 11.35 12.13
N ASP A 140 12.99 10.16 12.50
CA ASP A 140 12.63 8.86 11.91
C ASP A 140 12.82 8.80 10.37
N ILE A 141 13.91 9.37 9.84
CA ILE A 141 14.20 9.42 8.40
C ILE A 141 15.47 8.62 8.08
N ALA A 142 15.45 7.89 6.96
CA ALA A 142 16.63 7.23 6.41
C ALA A 142 16.78 7.54 4.91
N LEU A 143 18.04 7.68 4.48
CA LEU A 143 18.43 7.87 3.09
C LEU A 143 19.13 6.61 2.57
N LEU A 144 18.54 6.03 1.54
CA LEU A 144 19.04 4.86 0.84
C LEU A 144 19.56 5.26 -0.55
N GLN A 145 20.52 4.48 -1.06
CA GLN A 145 20.99 4.58 -2.44
C GLN A 145 20.79 3.24 -3.14
N LEU A 146 20.11 3.25 -4.29
CA LEU A 146 19.98 2.09 -5.16
C LEU A 146 21.32 1.77 -5.82
N ILE A 147 21.72 0.51 -5.74
CA ILE A 147 22.98 0.01 -6.33
C ILE A 147 22.71 -0.40 -7.78
N ASP A 148 23.60 0.01 -8.69
CA ASP A 148 23.56 -0.30 -10.13
C ASP A 148 22.24 0.05 -10.85
N ALA A 149 21.47 0.99 -10.29
CA ALA A 149 20.25 1.47 -10.91
C ALA A 149 20.57 2.43 -12.05
N ASN A 150 20.00 2.16 -13.24
CA ASN A 150 20.10 3.05 -14.37
C ASN A 150 19.17 4.26 -14.16
N PRO A 151 19.67 5.50 -14.19
CA PRO A 151 18.87 6.70 -13.97
C PRO A 151 17.65 6.83 -14.89
N LYS A 152 17.71 6.27 -16.10
CA LYS A 152 16.59 6.30 -17.05
C LYS A 152 15.37 5.51 -16.59
N ASP A 153 15.57 4.60 -15.65
CA ASP A 153 14.54 3.72 -15.12
C ASP A 153 13.89 4.28 -13.84
N LEU A 154 14.43 5.39 -13.32
CA LEU A 154 14.00 6.01 -12.08
C LEU A 154 13.26 7.31 -12.38
N THR A 155 12.16 7.53 -11.68
CA THR A 155 11.44 8.81 -11.68
C THR A 155 11.59 9.43 -10.31
N ALA A 156 12.16 10.63 -10.23
CA ALA A 156 12.25 11.36 -8.97
C ALA A 156 11.03 12.25 -8.76
N ILE A 157 10.54 12.34 -7.51
CA ILE A 157 9.49 13.28 -7.17
C ILE A 157 10.04 14.71 -7.13
N LYS A 158 9.26 15.67 -7.63
CA LYS A 158 9.59 17.08 -7.44
C LYS A 158 9.19 17.51 -6.03
N MET A 159 10.18 17.88 -5.22
CA MET A 159 9.95 18.47 -3.90
C MET A 159 9.39 19.89 -4.04
N THR A 160 8.44 20.25 -3.18
CA THR A 160 7.91 21.61 -3.07
C THR A 160 8.19 22.17 -1.69
N ASP A 161 8.12 23.49 -1.58
CA ASP A 161 8.31 24.23 -0.34
C ASP A 161 7.11 24.02 0.60
N SER A 162 7.36 23.41 1.76
CA SER A 162 6.33 23.10 2.77
C SER A 162 5.85 24.33 3.54
N ASP A 163 6.65 25.40 3.60
CA ASP A 163 6.32 26.60 4.39
C ASP A 163 5.17 27.41 3.77
N LYS A 164 4.80 27.08 2.53
CA LYS A 164 3.69 27.70 1.79
C LYS A 164 2.35 26.98 1.96
N LEU A 165 2.33 25.81 2.60
CA LEU A 165 1.12 25.03 2.80
C LEU A 165 0.22 25.68 3.86
N ARG A 166 -1.09 25.54 3.69
CA ARG A 166 -2.11 26.07 4.60
C ARG A 166 -3.04 24.97 5.10
N VAL A 167 -3.60 25.17 6.28
CA VAL A 167 -4.67 24.32 6.80
C VAL A 167 -5.86 24.39 5.84
N GLY A 168 -6.36 23.22 5.42
CA GLY A 168 -7.42 23.08 4.42
C GLY A 168 -6.94 22.74 3.00
N ASP A 169 -5.64 22.77 2.72
CA ASP A 169 -5.11 22.29 1.45
C ASP A 169 -5.30 20.76 1.32
N PHE A 170 -5.69 20.30 0.13
CA PHE A 170 -5.87 18.88 -0.14
C PHE A 170 -4.53 18.13 -0.16
N ALA A 171 -4.50 16.95 0.44
CA ALA A 171 -3.33 16.07 0.46
C ALA A 171 -3.68 14.65 -0.01
N VAL A 172 -2.70 13.98 -0.62
CA VAL A 172 -2.82 12.58 -1.04
C VAL A 172 -1.67 11.79 -0.43
N ALA A 173 -2.00 10.73 0.31
CA ALA A 173 -1.03 9.80 0.85
C ALA A 173 -0.89 8.59 -0.07
N VAL A 174 0.33 8.31 -0.51
CA VAL A 174 0.67 7.20 -1.40
C VAL A 174 1.70 6.31 -0.70
N GLY A 175 1.45 5.01 -0.66
CA GLY A 175 2.36 4.04 -0.06
C GLY A 175 1.83 2.62 -0.20
N ASN A 176 2.64 1.66 0.21
CA ASN A 176 2.26 0.25 0.26
C ASN A 176 1.70 -0.09 1.66
N ARG A 177 0.43 -0.50 1.75
CA ARG A 177 -0.27 -0.74 3.03
C ARG A 177 -0.27 -2.21 3.50
N LEU A 178 0.21 -3.17 2.72
CA LEU A 178 -0.05 -4.59 3.01
C LEU A 178 1.23 -5.43 3.10
N ALA A 179 1.63 -5.73 4.35
CA ALA A 179 2.75 -6.59 4.72
C ALA A 179 2.60 -8.09 4.37
N TRP A 180 1.58 -8.49 3.60
CA TRP A 180 1.21 -9.91 3.44
C TRP A 180 1.12 -10.42 2.00
N VAL A 181 1.20 -9.55 0.98
CA VAL A 181 1.22 -9.95 -0.43
C VAL A 181 2.04 -8.92 -1.21
N LYS A 182 2.91 -9.36 -2.15
CA LYS A 182 3.55 -8.48 -3.15
C LYS A 182 2.48 -7.84 -4.05
N GLN A 183 1.80 -6.81 -3.55
CA GLN A 183 0.79 -6.06 -4.30
C GLN A 183 1.41 -4.80 -4.89
N PRO A 184 0.88 -4.31 -6.04
CA PRO A 184 1.25 -3.00 -6.55
C PRO A 184 0.89 -1.90 -5.55
N LEU A 185 1.64 -0.79 -5.57
CA LEU A 185 1.38 0.41 -4.76
C LEU A 185 -0.09 0.82 -4.84
N GLN A 186 -0.72 1.02 -3.68
CA GLN A 186 -2.11 1.40 -3.61
C GLN A 186 -2.23 2.88 -3.21
N VAL A 187 -3.16 3.58 -3.84
CA VAL A 187 -3.65 4.83 -3.28
C VAL A 187 -4.42 4.48 -2.02
N LEU A 188 -3.98 5.01 -0.88
CA LEU A 188 -4.67 4.80 0.38
C LEU A 188 -6.04 5.48 0.28
N SER A 189 -7.11 4.70 0.14
CA SER A 189 -8.46 5.27 0.12
C SER A 189 -8.69 6.03 1.42
N LEU A 190 -9.03 7.31 1.31
CA LEU A 190 -9.51 8.13 2.42
C LEU A 190 -10.77 7.49 3.01
N ARG A 191 -10.62 6.78 4.14
CA ARG A 191 -11.70 6.54 5.09
C ARG A 191 -11.17 6.94 6.46
N TRP A 192 -11.73 8.06 6.96
CA TRP A 192 -11.47 8.78 8.21
C TRP A 192 -10.15 9.57 8.20
N VAL A 193 -10.12 10.92 8.27
CA VAL A 193 -10.72 11.80 9.29
C VAL A 193 -11.19 13.14 8.67
N ALA A 194 -12.34 13.62 9.13
CA ALA A 194 -12.84 14.97 8.87
C ALA A 194 -11.93 16.01 9.52
N VAL A 195 -11.57 17.06 8.77
CA VAL A 195 -11.33 18.38 9.32
C VAL A 195 -12.11 19.35 8.44
N ALA A 196 -13.11 19.99 9.04
CA ALA A 196 -13.89 21.09 8.45
C ALA A 196 -13.05 22.35 8.35
#